data_AF-A0A9D9CVU1-F1
#
_entry.id   AF-A0A9D9CVU1-F1
#
_cell.length_a   1.000
_cell.length_b   1.000
_cell.length_c   1.000
_cell.angle_alpha   90.00
_cell.angle_beta   90.00
_cell.angle_gamma   90.00
#
_symmetry.space_group_name_H-M   'P 1'
#
loop_
_entity.id
_entity.type
_entity.pdbx_description
1 polymer ?
#
loop_
_entity_poly.entity_id
_entity_poly.type
_entity_poly.pdbx_seq_one_letter_code
_entity_poly.pdbx_strand_id
1 'polypeptide(L)' 'MNDIENSLKLKTKTKENTCGFSYDAYGRPVSCGNDIHEQTIVYDKVGNIASVAEKIYGLTFLKSQS' A
#
# COMPACT_ATOMS: atom_id res chain seq x y z
N MET A 1 3.88 23.18 24.41
CA MET A 1 2.82 22.15 24.40
C MET A 1 1.70 22.67 23.51
N ASN A 2 1.63 22.21 22.25
CA ASN A 2 0.45 22.10 21.37
C ASN A 2 0.78 21.95 19.87
N ASP A 3 2.03 21.69 19.49
CA ASP A 3 2.35 21.18 18.13
C ASP A 3 1.85 19.73 17.91
N ILE A 4 1.50 19.02 18.99
CA ILE A 4 0.94 17.66 18.93
C ILE A 4 -0.53 17.68 18.48
N GLU A 5 -1.30 18.72 18.82
CA GLU A 5 -2.72 18.79 18.44
C GLU A 5 -2.93 19.12 16.96
N ASN A 6 -1.99 19.85 16.34
CA ASN A 6 -2.06 20.15 14.91
C ASN A 6 -1.62 18.95 14.04
N SER A 7 -0.82 18.04 14.60
CA SER A 7 -0.41 16.79 13.95
C SER A 7 -1.56 15.76 13.86
N LEU A 8 -2.53 15.81 14.79
CA LEU A 8 -3.71 14.94 14.78
C LEU A 8 -4.86 15.45 13.90
N LYS A 9 -4.92 16.76 13.61
CA LYS A 9 -6.01 17.35 12.80
C LYS A 9 -5.91 17.08 11.29
N LEU A 10 -4.82 16.49 10.80
CA LEU A 10 -4.72 16.02 9.42
C LEU A 10 -5.33 14.63 9.20
N LYS A 11 -5.70 13.92 10.28
CA LYS A 11 -6.09 12.49 10.24
C LYS A 11 -7.59 12.25 10.01
N THR A 12 -8.35 13.30 9.68
CA THR A 12 -9.77 13.18 9.32
C THR A 12 -10.06 13.94 8.03
N LYS A 13 -9.22 13.77 7.00
CA LYS A 13 -9.71 13.85 5.64
C LYS A 13 -10.11 12.42 5.29
N THR A 14 -11.41 12.15 5.25
CA THR A 14 -11.99 11.01 4.53
C THR A 14 -11.63 11.18 3.05
N LYS A 15 -10.35 11.02 2.72
CA LYS A 15 -9.90 10.86 1.35
C LYS A 15 -10.26 9.42 1.05
N GLU A 16 -11.32 9.26 0.27
CA GLU A 16 -11.84 7.98 -0.17
C GLU A 16 -10.66 7.01 -0.37
N ASN A 17 -10.71 5.87 0.32
CA ASN A 17 -9.74 4.78 0.22
C ASN A 17 -9.86 4.10 -1.15
N THR A 18 -9.94 4.89 -2.22
CA THR A 18 -10.06 4.42 -3.59
C THR A 18 -8.70 3.87 -3.98
N CYS A 19 -8.55 2.56 -3.81
CA CYS A 19 -7.36 1.85 -4.25
C CYS A 19 -7.43 1.70 -5.76
N GLY A 20 -6.50 2.33 -6.48
CA GLY A 20 -6.31 2.03 -7.89
C GLY A 20 -5.66 0.65 -8.02
N PHE A 21 -6.33 -0.29 -8.66
CA PHE A 21 -5.75 -1.60 -8.95
C PHE A 21 -5.06 -1.58 -10.32
N SER A 22 -3.85 -2.13 -10.36
CA SER A 22 -3.20 -2.53 -11.62
C SER A 22 -3.09 -4.04 -11.66
N TYR A 23 -3.11 -4.58 -12.88
CA TYR A 23 -3.12 -6.02 -13.10
C TYR A 23 -1.97 -6.43 -14.04
N ASP A 24 -1.48 -7.65 -13.86
CA ASP A 24 -0.57 -8.26 -14.83
C ASP A 24 -1.33 -8.80 -16.05
N ALA A 25 -0.57 -9.40 -16.98
CA ALA A 25 -1.12 -9.98 -18.21
C ALA A 25 -2.09 -11.16 -17.97
N TYR A 26 -2.10 -11.74 -16.76
CA TYR A 26 -3.01 -12.82 -16.36
C TYR A 26 -4.22 -12.29 -15.59
N GLY A 27 -4.36 -10.98 -15.44
CA GLY A 27 -5.46 -10.34 -14.71
C GLY A 27 -5.30 -10.42 -13.19
N ARG A 28 -4.10 -10.68 -12.67
CA ARG A 28 -3.85 -10.72 -11.22
C ARG A 28 -3.43 -9.34 -10.72
N PRO A 29 -3.89 -8.90 -9.53
CA PRO A 29 -3.55 -7.57 -9.01
C PRO A 29 -2.07 -7.49 -8.63
N VAL A 30 -1.34 -6.50 -9.17
CA VAL A 30 0.08 -6.27 -8.87
C VAL A 30 0.32 -5.03 -8.01
N SER A 31 -0.61 -4.08 -7.99
CA SER A 31 -0.58 -2.96 -7.06
C SER A 31 -1.98 -2.48 -6.71
N CYS A 32 -2.13 -1.97 -5.49
CA CYS A 32 -3.31 -1.33 -4.93
C CYS A 32 -2.79 -0.12 -4.14
N GLY A 33 -3.13 1.10 -4.54
CA GLY A 33 -2.71 2.25 -3.75
C GLY A 33 -3.40 3.57 -4.01
N ASN A 34 -3.06 4.52 -3.15
CA ASN A 34 -3.34 5.95 -3.23
C ASN A 34 -2.11 6.73 -2.70
N ASP A 35 -2.21 8.06 -2.62
CA ASP A 35 -1.10 8.94 -2.20
C ASP A 35 -0.55 8.67 -0.78
N ILE A 36 -1.28 7.93 0.05
CA ILE A 36 -0.93 7.65 1.45
C ILE A 36 -0.42 6.23 1.63
N HIS A 37 -1.00 5.28 0.90
CA HIS A 37 -0.74 3.85 1.02
C HIS A 37 -0.62 3.21 -0.36
N GLU A 38 0.45 2.45 -0.58
CA GLU A 38 0.65 1.65 -1.78
C GLU A 38 1.08 0.23 -1.39
N GLN A 39 0.39 -0.77 -1.90
CA GLN A 39 0.75 -2.17 -1.75
C GLN A 39 1.15 -2.72 -3.12
N THR A 40 2.27 -3.44 -3.19
CA THR A 40 2.75 -4.12 -4.40
C THR A 40 2.87 -5.61 -4.13
N ILE A 41 2.40 -6.43 -5.08
CA ILE A 41 2.44 -7.89 -5.00
C ILE A 41 3.29 -8.40 -6.16
N VAL A 42 4.25 -9.27 -5.85
CA VAL A 42 5.05 -9.99 -6.85
C VAL A 42 4.66 -11.45 -6.82
N TYR A 43 4.38 -12.00 -7.99
CA TYR A 43 4.11 -13.43 -8.16
C TYR A 43 5.32 -14.15 -8.74
N ASP A 44 5.53 -15.40 -8.31
CA ASP A 44 6.46 -16.31 -8.97
C ASP A 44 5.89 -16.79 -10.33
N LYS A 45 6.70 -17.59 -11.06
CA LYS A 45 6.32 -18.11 -12.38
C LYS A 45 5.13 -19.07 -12.36
N VAL A 46 4.84 -19.69 -11.21
CA VAL A 46 3.71 -20.63 -11.03
C VAL A 46 2.45 -19.89 -10.58
N GLY A 47 2.62 -18.66 -10.09
CA GLY A 47 1.58 -17.75 -9.66
C GLY A 47 1.36 -17.67 -8.16
N ASN A 48 2.29 -18.17 -7.36
CA ASN A 48 2.27 -17.93 -5.91
C ASN A 48 2.79 -16.52 -5.61
N ILE A 49 2.32 -15.94 -4.51
CA ILE A 49 2.86 -14.66 -4.03
C ILE A 49 4.29 -14.90 -3.55
N ALA A 50 5.25 -14.31 -4.25
CA ALA A 50 6.67 -14.34 -3.90
C ALA A 50 7.01 -13.24 -2.88
N SER A 51 6.40 -12.06 -3.00
CA SER A 51 6.57 -10.97 -2.04
C SER A 51 5.39 -10.01 -2.01
N VAL A 52 5.25 -9.35 -0.86
CA VAL A 52 4.35 -8.20 -0.68
C VAL A 52 5.16 -7.06 -0.07
N ALA A 53 5.09 -5.91 -0.71
CA ALA A 53 5.66 -4.67 -0.21
C ALA A 53 4.53 -3.70 0.10
N GLU A 54 4.59 -3.06 1.26
CA GLU A 54 3.68 -1.98 1.63
C GLU A 54 4.47 -0.70 1.81
N LYS A 55 3.92 0.40 1.30
CA LYS A 55 4.47 1.72 1.45
C LYS A 55 3.45 2.62 2.10
N ILE A 56 3.82 3.22 3.23
CA ILE A 56 2.97 4.13 3.99
C ILE A 56 3.72 5.44 4.14
N TYR A 57 3.19 6.54 3.56
CA TYR A 57 3.84 7.85 3.58
C TYR A 57 5.32 7.84 3.15
N GLY A 58 5.68 6.96 2.21
CA GLY A 58 7.07 6.83 1.74
C GLY A 58 7.94 5.82 2.48
N LEU A 59 7.51 5.29 3.62
CA LEU A 59 8.21 4.22 4.34
C LEU A 59 7.83 2.86 3.76
N THR A 60 8.82 2.03 3.43
CA THR A 60 8.60 0.69 2.85
C THR A 60 8.71 -0.40 3.91
N PHE A 61 7.71 -1.26 3.98
CA PHE A 61 7.64 -2.45 4.81
C PHE A 61 7.60 -3.68 3.91
N LEU A 62 8.56 -4.58 4.09
CA LEU A 62 8.59 -5.86 3.39
C LEU A 62 8.10 -6.94 4.35
N LYS A 63 7.09 -7.71 3.94
CA LYS A 63 6.65 -8.88 4.68
C LYS A 63 7.24 -10.12 4.01
N SER A 64 8.23 -10.76 4.65
CA SER A 64 8.64 -12.11 4.29
C SER A 64 7.78 -13.14 5.03
N GLN A 65 7.36 -14.20 4.37
CA GLN A 65 6.84 -15.37 5.10
C GLN A 65 8.01 -16.06 5.82
N SER A 66 7.86 -16.24 7.13
CA SER A 66 8.70 -17.10 7.97
C SER A 66 8.28 -18.56 7.82
#